data_AF-A0A2X1RS45-F1
#
_entry.id   AF-A0A2X1RS45-F1
#
_cell.length_a   1.000
_cell.length_b   1.000
_cell.length_c   1.000
_cell.angle_alpha   90.00
_cell.angle_beta   90.00
_cell.angle_gamma   90.00
#
_symmetry.space_group_name_H-M   'P 1'
#
loop_
_entity.id
_entity.type
_entity.pdbx_description
1 polymer ?
#
loop_
_entity_poly.entity_id
_entity_poly.type
_entity_poly.pdbx_seq_one_letter_code
_entity_poly.pdbx_strand_id
1 'polypeptide(L)'
;MKRVTGFPTRPDMVQQLLNVGFDYYNLPSSDGSHYWSDNVAYEFTLAEIDRIEDTTNELHSMCLDFAADEIKKGDYENYRFTELQKQLIETSWRNQDPYLYGRFDFGYDGDNLKMFEYNADTPTSLLEAAVVQWQWLEQIEGLKHRDQFNWIHEELIKHFQFLKQQSGKTDFHLSAMQDAGREDWVMWII
;
A
#
# COMPACT_ATOMS: atom_id res chain seq x y z
N MET A 1 19.10 -4.96 2.02
CA MET A 1 18.03 -5.94 2.17
C MET A 1 18.64 -7.33 2.15
N LYS A 2 18.30 -8.18 3.12
CA LYS A 2 18.78 -9.56 3.21
C LYS A 2 17.61 -10.54 3.22
N ARG A 3 17.58 -11.47 2.27
CA ARG A 3 16.59 -12.56 2.27
C ARG A 3 16.96 -13.60 3.33
N VAL A 4 16.01 -13.91 4.19
CA VAL A 4 16.13 -14.95 5.22
C VAL A 4 15.14 -16.07 4.88
N THR A 5 15.61 -17.31 4.94
CA THR A 5 14.83 -18.49 4.55
C THR A 5 14.92 -19.58 5.61
N GLY A 6 14.04 -20.58 5.51
CA GLY A 6 14.09 -21.76 6.37
C GLY A 6 13.31 -21.62 7.67
N PHE A 7 12.43 -20.63 7.78
CA PHE A 7 11.45 -20.59 8.87
C PHE A 7 10.51 -21.78 8.75
N PRO A 8 10.06 -22.39 9.87
CA PRO A 8 9.03 -23.42 9.82
C PRO A 8 7.69 -22.80 9.39
N THR A 9 6.91 -23.52 8.59
CA THR A 9 5.52 -23.11 8.33
C THR A 9 4.73 -23.22 9.62
N ARG A 10 3.97 -22.18 9.99
CA ARG A 10 3.09 -22.25 11.17
C ARG A 10 2.10 -23.41 10.99
N PRO A 11 1.91 -24.29 12.00
CA PRO A 11 1.02 -25.45 11.89
C PRO A 11 -0.41 -25.10 11.47
N ASP A 12 -0.92 -23.98 11.95
CA ASP A 12 -2.29 -23.49 11.67
C ASP A 12 -2.32 -22.34 10.66
N MET A 13 -1.28 -22.17 9.83
CA MET A 13 -1.13 -21.06 8.89
C MET A 13 -2.42 -20.81 8.09
N VAL A 14 -2.96 -21.84 7.44
CA VAL A 14 -4.17 -21.71 6.60
C VAL A 14 -5.35 -21.16 7.40
N GLN A 15 -5.62 -21.73 8.59
CA GLN A 15 -6.73 -21.28 9.42
C GLN A 15 -6.53 -19.82 9.87
N GLN A 16 -5.30 -19.44 10.21
CA GLN A 16 -4.99 -18.08 10.63
C GLN A 16 -5.18 -17.05 9.52
N LEU A 17 -4.74 -17.35 8.29
CA LEU A 17 -4.93 -16.48 7.12
C LEU A 17 -6.42 -16.34 6.78
N LEU A 18 -7.17 -17.45 6.82
CA LEU A 18 -8.62 -17.42 6.61
C LEU A 18 -9.37 -16.61 7.68
N ASN A 19 -8.94 -16.66 8.94
CA ASN A 19 -9.57 -15.91 10.03
C ASN A 19 -9.49 -14.39 9.86
N VAL A 20 -8.46 -13.89 9.14
CA VAL A 20 -8.30 -12.47 8.84
C VAL A 20 -8.82 -12.10 7.44
N GLY A 21 -9.48 -13.04 6.74
CA GLY A 21 -10.05 -12.83 5.42
C GLY A 21 -9.05 -12.93 4.26
N PHE A 22 -7.83 -13.42 4.51
CA PHE A 22 -6.81 -13.60 3.49
C PHE A 22 -6.95 -14.97 2.83
N ASP A 23 -8.01 -15.14 2.03
CA ASP A 23 -8.42 -16.41 1.44
C ASP A 23 -7.84 -16.71 0.05
N TYR A 24 -7.05 -15.77 -0.48
CA TYR A 24 -6.31 -15.88 -1.74
C TYR A 24 -4.81 -16.13 -1.53
N TYR A 25 -4.40 -16.50 -0.31
CA TYR A 25 -3.01 -16.78 0.06
C TYR A 25 -2.31 -17.84 -0.82
N ASN A 26 -3.07 -18.71 -1.47
CA ASN A 26 -2.59 -19.81 -2.31
C ASN A 26 -2.75 -19.54 -3.83
N LEU A 27 -3.04 -18.31 -4.25
CA LEU A 27 -3.03 -17.97 -5.67
C LEU A 27 -1.66 -18.36 -6.28
N PRO A 28 -1.65 -19.00 -7.45
CA PRO A 28 -0.41 -19.47 -8.06
C PRO A 28 0.39 -18.30 -8.63
N SER A 29 1.64 -18.20 -8.21
CA SER A 29 2.64 -17.32 -8.79
C SER A 29 3.17 -17.89 -10.12
N SER A 30 3.81 -17.04 -10.93
CA SER A 30 4.37 -17.43 -12.23
C SER A 30 5.45 -18.51 -12.16
N ASP A 31 6.12 -18.64 -11.01
CA ASP A 31 7.13 -19.65 -10.72
C ASP A 31 6.56 -20.94 -10.08
N GLY A 32 5.23 -21.03 -9.93
CA GLY A 32 4.53 -22.15 -9.32
C GLY A 32 4.46 -22.13 -7.79
N SER A 33 5.02 -21.10 -7.13
CA SER A 33 4.84 -20.89 -5.70
C SER A 33 3.45 -20.33 -5.37
N HIS A 34 3.03 -20.38 -4.10
CA HIS A 34 1.83 -19.69 -3.63
C HIS A 34 2.12 -18.20 -3.39
N TYR A 35 1.09 -17.38 -3.49
CA TYR A 35 1.13 -15.94 -3.22
C TYR A 35 1.76 -15.60 -1.86
N TRP A 36 1.37 -16.33 -0.80
CA TRP A 36 1.96 -16.18 0.53
C TRP A 36 2.97 -17.30 0.85
N SER A 37 4.09 -16.93 1.48
CA SER A 37 5.08 -17.86 2.01
C SER A 37 5.39 -17.57 3.47
N ASP A 38 5.14 -18.56 4.34
CA ASP A 38 5.49 -18.50 5.76
C ASP A 38 6.99 -18.72 6.04
N ASN A 39 7.74 -19.22 5.04
CA ASN A 39 9.08 -19.78 5.22
C ASN A 39 10.21 -18.80 4.88
N VAL A 40 9.87 -17.58 4.46
CA VAL A 40 10.79 -16.57 3.94
C VAL A 40 10.44 -15.20 4.51
N ALA A 41 11.47 -14.40 4.79
CA ALA A 41 11.32 -12.98 5.12
C ALA A 41 12.46 -12.17 4.50
N TYR A 42 12.32 -10.85 4.47
CA TYR A 42 13.38 -9.92 4.12
C TYR A 42 13.70 -9.05 5.34
N GLU A 43 14.97 -9.03 5.71
CA GLU A 43 15.52 -8.23 6.79
C GLU A 43 16.15 -6.97 6.20
N PHE A 44 15.89 -5.83 6.84
CA PHE A 44 16.43 -4.53 6.46
C PHE A 44 17.24 -3.96 7.62
N THR A 45 18.31 -3.24 7.30
CA THR A 45 18.98 -2.41 8.30
C THR A 45 18.23 -1.08 8.46
N LEU A 46 18.40 -0.40 9.59
CA LEU A 46 17.80 0.93 9.81
C LEU A 46 18.19 1.92 8.70
N ALA A 47 19.45 1.92 8.27
CA ALA A 47 19.90 2.80 7.18
C ALA A 47 19.21 2.50 5.84
N GLU A 48 18.80 1.26 5.60
CA GLU A 48 18.04 0.90 4.40
C GLU A 48 16.59 1.36 4.51
N ILE A 49 15.99 1.25 5.70
CA ILE A 49 14.64 1.75 6.00
C ILE A 49 14.60 3.28 5.84
N ASP A 50 15.50 4.02 6.50
CA ASP A 50 15.59 5.48 6.42
C ASP A 50 15.68 5.94 4.96
N ARG A 51 16.49 5.25 4.15
CA ARG A 51 16.66 5.57 2.73
C ARG A 51 15.38 5.34 1.92
N ILE A 52 14.65 4.25 2.20
CA ILE A 52 13.37 3.96 1.52
C ILE A 52 12.34 5.02 1.90
N GLU A 53 12.27 5.41 3.17
CA GLU A 53 11.36 6.45 3.66
C GLU A 53 11.65 7.82 3.03
N ASP A 54 12.92 8.26 3.07
CA ASP A 54 13.34 9.53 2.46
C ASP A 54 13.03 9.57 0.96
N THR A 55 13.36 8.49 0.25
CA THR A 55 13.09 8.39 -1.21
C THR A 55 11.59 8.39 -1.50
N THR A 56 10.79 7.72 -0.67
CA THR A 56 9.33 7.69 -0.82
C THR A 56 8.73 9.08 -0.63
N ASN A 57 9.20 9.82 0.38
CA ASN A 57 8.75 11.20 0.63
C ASN A 57 9.16 12.16 -0.50
N GLU A 58 10.39 12.05 -1.00
CA GLU A 58 10.87 12.84 -2.14
C GLU A 58 10.04 12.57 -3.39
N LEU A 59 9.83 11.29 -3.75
CA LEU A 59 9.06 10.91 -4.93
C LEU A 59 7.59 11.31 -4.82
N HIS A 60 6.95 11.15 -3.66
CA HIS A 60 5.59 11.64 -3.43
C HIS A 60 5.50 13.16 -3.65
N SER A 61 6.46 13.92 -3.14
CA SER A 61 6.52 15.38 -3.35
C SER A 61 6.66 15.73 -4.83
N MET A 62 7.54 15.03 -5.55
CA MET A 62 7.70 15.20 -7.00
C MET A 62 6.42 14.87 -7.78
N CYS A 63 5.68 13.84 -7.40
CA CYS A 63 4.39 13.49 -8.01
C CYS A 63 3.34 14.58 -7.78
N LEU A 64 3.28 15.15 -6.57
CA LEU A 64 2.38 16.27 -6.27
C LEU A 64 2.76 17.54 -7.05
N ASP A 65 4.05 17.86 -7.14
CA ASP A 65 4.54 19.01 -7.91
C ASP A 65 4.22 18.86 -9.40
N PHE A 66 4.39 17.65 -9.94
CA PHE A 66 3.99 17.33 -11.31
C PHE A 66 2.48 17.53 -11.52
N ALA A 67 1.63 16.96 -10.66
CA ALA A 67 0.19 17.14 -10.75
C ALA A 67 -0.21 18.63 -10.67
N ALA A 68 0.43 19.40 -9.77
CA ALA A 68 0.20 20.83 -9.63
C ALA A 68 0.52 21.60 -10.91
N ASP A 69 1.63 21.26 -11.57
CA ASP A 69 2.09 21.91 -12.80
C ASP A 69 1.17 21.59 -13.99
N GLU A 70 0.80 20.32 -14.16
CA GLU A 70 -0.14 19.87 -15.20
C GLU A 70 -1.50 20.58 -15.05
N ILE A 71 -2.02 20.65 -13.81
CA ILE A 71 -3.30 21.31 -13.51
C ILE A 71 -3.22 22.80 -13.79
N LYS A 72 -2.12 23.46 -13.40
CA LYS A 72 -1.92 24.90 -13.61
C LYS A 72 -1.85 25.26 -15.09
N LYS A 73 -1.22 24.43 -15.91
CA LYS A 73 -1.06 24.66 -17.35
C LYS A 73 -2.28 24.22 -18.15
N GLY A 74 -3.06 23.27 -17.62
CA GLY A 74 -4.16 22.65 -18.32
C GLY A 74 -3.69 21.66 -19.40
N ASP A 75 -2.51 21.05 -19.20
CA ASP A 75 -1.80 20.22 -20.19
C ASP A 75 -2.39 18.79 -20.29
N TYR A 76 -3.71 18.69 -20.41
CA TYR A 76 -4.42 17.41 -20.35
C TYR A 76 -4.49 16.62 -21.66
N GLU A 77 -3.86 17.11 -22.74
CA GLU A 77 -4.09 16.62 -24.11
C GLU A 77 -3.79 15.13 -24.30
N ASN A 78 -2.82 14.60 -23.55
CA ASN A 78 -2.37 13.21 -23.67
C ASN A 78 -3.14 12.22 -22.78
N TYR A 79 -3.91 12.70 -21.79
CA TYR A 79 -4.56 11.85 -20.79
C TYR A 79 -5.97 11.40 -21.17
N ARG A 80 -6.51 11.91 -22.29
CA ARG A 80 -7.83 11.55 -22.82
C ARG A 80 -8.97 11.81 -21.82
N PHE A 81 -8.82 12.81 -20.96
CA PHE A 81 -9.87 13.24 -20.04
C PHE A 81 -11.03 13.92 -20.79
N THR A 82 -12.24 13.60 -20.37
CA THR A 82 -13.45 14.37 -20.71
C THR A 82 -13.42 15.74 -20.03
N GLU A 83 -14.20 16.70 -20.54
CA GLU A 83 -14.31 18.03 -19.92
C GLU A 83 -14.81 17.96 -18.47
N LEU A 84 -15.72 17.04 -18.16
CA LEU A 84 -16.18 16.82 -16.80
C LEU A 84 -15.05 16.35 -15.88
N GLN A 85 -14.21 15.40 -16.34
CA GLN A 85 -13.08 14.91 -15.55
C GLN A 85 -12.05 16.02 -15.26
N LYS A 86 -11.73 16.86 -16.27
CA LYS A 86 -10.83 18.01 -16.08
C LYS A 86 -11.37 18.95 -15.00
N GLN A 87 -12.66 19.31 -15.07
CA GLN A 87 -13.31 20.17 -14.09
C GLN A 87 -13.30 19.58 -12.67
N LEU A 88 -13.50 18.26 -12.55
CA LEU A 88 -13.45 17.56 -11.26
C LEU A 88 -12.03 17.56 -10.68
N ILE A 89 -11.01 17.26 -11.49
CA ILE A 89 -9.60 17.30 -11.08
C ILE A 89 -9.23 18.70 -10.56
N GLU A 90 -9.51 19.74 -11.34
CA GLU A 90 -9.20 21.13 -10.97
C GLU A 90 -9.95 21.57 -9.71
N THR A 91 -11.21 21.15 -9.56
CA THR A 91 -12.02 21.46 -8.39
C THR A 91 -11.49 20.76 -7.15
N SER A 92 -11.17 19.48 -7.26
CA SER A 92 -10.62 18.68 -6.17
C SER A 92 -9.28 19.24 -5.68
N TRP A 93 -8.40 19.57 -6.64
CA TRP A 93 -7.10 20.19 -6.34
C TRP A 93 -7.25 21.55 -5.65
N ARG A 94 -8.14 22.42 -6.15
CA ARG A 94 -8.40 23.74 -5.55
C ARG A 94 -9.00 23.63 -4.15
N ASN A 95 -9.83 22.61 -3.91
CA ASN A 95 -10.43 22.36 -2.60
C ASN A 95 -9.45 21.70 -1.62
N GLN A 96 -8.29 21.25 -2.11
CA GLN A 96 -7.34 20.43 -1.35
C GLN A 96 -8.02 19.19 -0.76
N ASP A 97 -8.83 18.52 -1.58
CA ASP A 97 -9.48 17.28 -1.15
C ASP A 97 -8.41 16.28 -0.70
N PRO A 98 -8.60 15.61 0.45
CA PRO A 98 -7.57 14.75 1.01
C PRO A 98 -7.51 13.40 0.30
N TYR A 99 -6.30 12.87 0.12
CA TYR A 99 -6.04 11.47 -0.24
C TYR A 99 -5.96 10.58 1.00
N LEU A 100 -6.17 9.26 0.90
CA LEU A 100 -6.05 8.32 2.03
C LEU A 100 -4.64 7.72 2.14
N TYR A 101 -4.20 7.04 1.09
CA TYR A 101 -2.90 6.37 1.01
C TYR A 101 -2.54 6.09 -0.46
N GLY A 102 -1.26 5.80 -0.72
CA GLY A 102 -0.74 5.39 -2.02
C GLY A 102 0.27 4.26 -1.86
N ARG A 103 0.58 3.52 -2.94
CA ARG A 103 1.61 2.48 -2.95
C ARG A 103 2.63 2.74 -4.05
N PHE A 104 3.90 2.81 -3.69
CA PHE A 104 4.99 2.80 -4.66
C PHE A 104 5.48 1.38 -4.90
N ASP A 105 5.75 1.09 -6.16
CA ASP A 105 6.39 -0.16 -6.57
C ASP A 105 7.84 0.13 -6.91
N PHE A 106 8.75 -0.46 -6.14
CA PHE A 106 10.19 -0.22 -6.23
C PHE A 106 10.96 -1.46 -6.68
N GLY A 107 11.97 -1.25 -7.53
CA GLY A 107 13.10 -2.14 -7.67
C GLY A 107 14.18 -1.77 -6.66
N TYR A 108 14.55 -2.70 -5.78
CA TYR A 108 15.59 -2.50 -4.76
C TYR A 108 16.56 -3.69 -4.67
N ASP A 109 17.85 -3.43 -4.85
CA ASP A 109 18.92 -4.45 -4.77
C ASP A 109 19.72 -4.39 -3.44
N GLY A 110 19.37 -3.48 -2.53
CA GLY A 110 20.14 -3.16 -1.32
C GLY A 110 20.91 -1.84 -1.42
N ASP A 111 21.30 -1.45 -2.64
CA ASP A 111 22.13 -0.26 -2.90
C ASP A 111 21.45 0.75 -3.84
N ASN A 112 20.59 0.30 -4.75
CA ASN A 112 19.91 1.10 -5.76
C ASN A 112 18.41 0.94 -5.61
N LEU A 113 17.70 2.06 -5.44
CA LEU A 113 16.25 2.11 -5.35
C LEU A 113 15.71 2.82 -6.59
N LYS A 114 14.77 2.19 -7.31
CA LYS A 114 14.15 2.75 -8.52
C LYS A 114 12.65 2.58 -8.48
N MET A 115 11.94 3.68 -8.72
CA MET A 115 10.48 3.69 -8.88
C MET A 115 10.09 3.08 -10.22
N PHE A 116 9.17 2.11 -10.19
CA PHE A 116 8.49 1.59 -11.39
C PHE A 116 7.15 2.29 -11.59
N GLU A 117 6.35 2.39 -10.52
CA GLU A 117 5.05 3.06 -10.56
C GLU A 117 4.64 3.63 -9.20
N TYR A 118 3.65 4.53 -9.23
CA TYR A 118 2.96 5.05 -8.06
C TYR A 118 1.46 4.83 -8.19
N ASN A 119 0.95 3.85 -7.44
CA ASN A 119 -0.47 3.54 -7.34
C ASN A 119 -1.14 4.46 -6.32
N ALA A 120 -1.49 5.67 -6.76
CA ALA A 120 -2.08 6.71 -5.89
C ALA A 120 -3.63 6.71 -5.85
N ASP A 121 -4.28 6.01 -6.79
CA ASP A 121 -5.74 6.02 -6.92
C ASP A 121 -6.37 4.84 -6.16
N THR A 122 -5.95 3.62 -6.52
CA THR A 122 -6.54 2.38 -5.99
C THR A 122 -5.48 1.37 -5.55
N PRO A 123 -4.55 1.73 -4.66
CA PRO A 123 -3.56 0.79 -4.15
C PRO A 123 -4.21 -0.41 -3.45
N THR A 124 -3.57 -1.57 -3.55
CA THR A 124 -3.94 -2.82 -2.87
C THR A 124 -2.85 -3.23 -1.87
N SER A 125 -3.01 -4.38 -1.20
CA SER A 125 -2.02 -5.00 -0.29
C SER A 125 -1.99 -4.52 1.18
N LEU A 126 -3.00 -3.76 1.64
CA LEU A 126 -3.09 -3.34 3.04
C LEU A 126 -3.29 -4.50 4.02
N LEU A 127 -4.09 -5.51 3.66
CA LEU A 127 -4.36 -6.66 4.52
C LEU A 127 -3.06 -7.44 4.78
N GLU A 128 -2.30 -7.65 3.73
CA GLU A 128 -1.03 -8.35 3.73
C GLU A 128 0.00 -7.61 4.56
N ALA A 129 0.22 -6.33 4.26
CA ALA A 129 1.27 -5.54 4.89
C ALA A 129 0.96 -5.16 6.34
N ALA A 130 -0.29 -4.81 6.66
CA ALA A 130 -0.64 -4.30 7.98
C ALA A 130 -1.11 -5.38 8.97
N VAL A 131 -1.70 -6.48 8.48
CA VAL A 131 -2.33 -7.50 9.35
C VAL A 131 -1.60 -8.84 9.25
N VAL A 132 -1.44 -9.38 8.04
CA VAL A 132 -0.91 -10.74 7.85
C VAL A 132 0.58 -10.80 8.21
N GLN A 133 1.38 -9.82 7.77
CA GLN A 133 2.80 -9.70 8.13
C GLN A 133 3.00 -9.60 9.65
N TRP A 134 2.21 -8.75 10.33
CA TRP A 134 2.27 -8.61 11.78
C TRP A 134 1.91 -9.92 12.49
N GLN A 135 0.80 -10.55 12.10
CA GLN A 135 0.37 -11.84 12.66
C GLN A 135 1.43 -12.94 12.47
N TRP A 136 2.08 -12.98 11.31
CA TRP A 136 3.21 -13.89 11.06
C TRP A 136 4.39 -13.56 11.98
N LEU A 137 4.76 -12.28 12.07
CA LEU A 137 5.89 -11.82 12.88
C LEU A 137 5.73 -12.21 14.35
N GLU A 138 4.55 -12.01 14.94
CA GLU A 138 4.26 -12.34 16.34
C GLU A 138 4.43 -13.82 16.68
N GLN A 139 4.22 -14.70 15.69
CA GLN A 139 4.11 -16.13 15.92
C GLN A 139 5.30 -16.93 15.38
N ILE A 140 6.08 -16.37 14.45
CA ILE A 140 7.17 -17.10 13.83
C ILE A 140 8.22 -17.51 14.86
N GLU A 141 8.65 -18.76 14.80
CA GLU A 141 9.74 -19.29 15.61
C GLU A 141 11.08 -19.14 14.89
N GLY A 142 12.16 -19.02 15.64
CA GLY A 142 13.52 -18.93 15.09
C GLY A 142 13.98 -17.53 14.68
N LEU A 143 13.07 -16.55 14.58
CA LEU A 143 13.44 -15.15 14.41
C LEU A 143 13.64 -14.47 15.77
N LYS A 144 14.87 -14.07 16.07
CA LYS A 144 15.20 -13.30 17.29
C LYS A 144 15.12 -11.80 16.99
N HIS A 145 14.66 -11.00 17.96
CA HIS A 145 14.54 -9.53 17.82
C HIS A 145 13.70 -9.12 16.60
N ARG A 146 12.48 -9.64 16.56
CA ARG A 146 11.49 -9.35 15.52
C ARG A 146 10.89 -7.96 15.67
N ASP A 147 10.83 -7.22 14.58
CA ASP A 147 10.11 -5.96 14.47
C ASP A 147 9.63 -5.76 13.02
N GLN A 148 8.62 -4.90 12.84
CA GLN A 148 8.09 -4.48 11.55
C GLN A 148 8.27 -2.97 11.44
N PHE A 149 8.96 -2.52 10.39
CA PHE A 149 9.25 -1.08 10.26
C PHE A 149 8.02 -0.25 9.89
N ASN A 150 7.08 -0.81 9.13
CA ASN A 150 5.93 -0.03 8.63
C ASN A 150 4.86 0.14 9.72
N TRP A 151 4.26 1.32 9.78
CA TRP A 151 3.24 1.72 10.76
C TRP A 151 1.87 1.92 10.08
N ILE A 152 1.57 1.09 9.08
CA ILE A 152 0.43 1.28 8.19
C ILE A 152 -0.89 1.33 8.98
N HIS A 153 -1.06 0.44 9.96
CA HIS A 153 -2.29 0.38 10.75
C HIS A 153 -2.48 1.66 11.58
N GLU A 154 -1.43 2.07 12.30
CA GLU A 154 -1.43 3.24 13.16
C GLU A 154 -1.63 4.53 12.36
N GLU A 155 -0.94 4.68 11.23
CA GLU A 155 -1.05 5.86 10.37
C GLU A 155 -2.41 5.93 9.67
N LEU A 156 -2.99 4.80 9.23
CA LEU A 156 -4.35 4.79 8.70
C LEU A 156 -5.37 5.24 9.76
N ILE A 157 -5.26 4.76 11.01
CA ILE A 157 -6.16 5.22 12.09
C ILE A 157 -6.05 6.73 12.29
N LYS A 158 -4.83 7.26 12.39
CA LYS A 158 -4.59 8.70 12.53
C LYS A 158 -5.18 9.47 11.35
N HIS A 159 -4.99 8.96 10.14
CA HIS A 159 -5.47 9.62 8.93
C HIS A 159 -6.99 9.60 8.81
N PHE A 160 -7.66 8.50 9.16
CA PHE A 160 -9.12 8.46 9.25
C PHE A 160 -9.67 9.47 10.27
N GLN A 161 -8.98 9.67 11.40
CA GLN A 161 -9.36 10.71 12.36
C GLN A 161 -9.20 12.12 11.78
N PHE A 162 -8.12 12.37 11.03
CA PHE A 162 -7.93 13.61 10.29
C PHE A 162 -9.04 13.83 9.26
N LEU A 163 -9.36 12.83 8.43
CA LEU A 163 -10.44 12.89 7.43
C LEU A 163 -11.80 13.19 8.06
N LYS A 164 -12.08 12.58 9.22
CA LYS A 164 -13.29 12.85 10.00
C LYS A 164 -13.36 14.31 10.46
N GLN A 165 -12.26 14.86 10.97
CA GLN A 165 -12.19 16.25 11.43
C GLN A 165 -12.34 17.23 10.26
N GLN A 166 -11.67 16.95 9.14
CA GLN A 166 -11.69 17.79 7.94
C GLN A 166 -13.07 17.83 7.28
N SER A 167 -13.74 16.67 7.18
CA SER A 167 -15.04 16.57 6.51
C SER A 167 -16.24 16.95 7.40
N GLY A 168 -16.09 16.87 8.73
CA GLY A 168 -17.20 17.03 9.67
C GLY A 168 -18.24 15.89 9.62
N LYS A 169 -18.00 14.84 8.84
CA LYS A 169 -18.88 13.68 8.72
C LYS A 169 -18.69 12.74 9.92
N THR A 170 -19.73 12.00 10.27
CA THR A 170 -19.70 10.98 11.34
C THR A 170 -19.46 9.57 10.83
N ASP A 171 -19.66 9.35 9.53
CA ASP A 171 -19.70 8.05 8.89
C ASP A 171 -18.84 8.04 7.63
N PHE A 172 -18.31 6.86 7.29
CA PHE A 172 -17.59 6.59 6.04
C PHE A 172 -18.35 5.54 5.25
N HIS A 173 -18.57 5.79 3.96
CA HIS A 173 -19.09 4.78 3.05
C HIS A 173 -17.93 4.13 2.30
N LEU A 174 -17.79 2.81 2.45
CA LEU A 174 -16.83 2.02 1.71
C LEU A 174 -17.53 1.34 0.55
N SER A 175 -17.00 1.49 -0.66
CA SER A 175 -17.48 0.75 -1.83
C SER A 175 -16.38 -0.12 -2.42
N ALA A 176 -16.75 -1.31 -2.85
CA ALA A 176 -15.85 -2.31 -3.43
C ALA A 176 -16.53 -3.01 -4.60
N MET A 177 -15.74 -3.43 -5.58
CA MET A 177 -16.22 -4.19 -6.73
C MET A 177 -16.07 -5.69 -6.46
N GLN A 178 -17.18 -6.37 -6.21
CA GLN A 178 -17.19 -7.80 -5.87
C GLN A 178 -16.55 -8.68 -6.96
N ASP A 179 -16.70 -8.27 -8.23
CA ASP A 179 -16.20 -8.99 -9.41
C ASP A 179 -14.71 -8.75 -9.71
N ALA A 180 -14.04 -7.82 -9.02
CA ALA A 180 -12.62 -7.51 -9.26
C ALA A 180 -11.66 -8.63 -8.80
N GLY A 181 -12.16 -9.64 -8.07
CA GLY A 181 -11.33 -10.64 -7.40
C GLY A 181 -10.84 -10.14 -6.05
N ARG A 182 -10.76 -11.02 -5.04
CA ARG A 182 -10.53 -10.62 -3.63
C ARG A 182 -9.15 -10.00 -3.37
N GLU A 183 -8.17 -10.26 -4.22
CA GLU A 183 -6.86 -9.59 -4.22
C GLU A 183 -6.97 -8.11 -4.62
N ASP A 184 -7.83 -7.81 -5.60
CA ASP A 184 -7.97 -6.49 -6.21
C ASP A 184 -9.24 -5.77 -5.79
N TRP A 185 -9.72 -6.00 -4.57
CA TRP A 185 -10.81 -5.20 -4.02
C TRP A 185 -10.36 -3.76 -3.81
N VAL A 186 -10.53 -2.97 -4.87
CA VAL A 186 -10.39 -1.52 -4.86
C VAL A 186 -11.44 -0.97 -3.91
N MET A 187 -10.98 -0.26 -2.89
CA MET A 187 -11.83 0.42 -1.92
C MET A 187 -11.88 1.91 -2.23
N TRP A 188 -13.09 2.43 -2.43
CA TRP A 188 -13.33 3.88 -2.42
C TRP A 188 -13.93 4.29 -1.10
N ILE A 189 -13.47 5.42 -0.56
CA ILE A 189 -14.14 6.14 0.52
C ILE A 189 -15.00 7.22 -0.11
N ILE A 190 -16.31 7.20 0.17
CA ILE A 190 -17.30 8.18 -0.31
C ILE A 190 -17.91 8.94 0.88
#